data_AF-A0A4R0YZY6-F1
#
_entry.id   AF-A0A4R0YZY6-F1
#
_cell.length_a   1.000
_cell.length_b   1.000
_cell.length_c   1.000
_cell.angle_alpha   90.00
_cell.angle_beta   90.00
_cell.angle_gamma   90.00
#
_symmetry.space_group_name_H-M   'P 1'
#
loop_
_entity.id
_entity.type
_entity.pdbx_description
1 polymer ?
#
loop_
_entity_poly.entity_id
_entity_poly.type
_entity_poly.pdbx_seq_one_letter_code
_entity_poly.pdbx_strand_id
1 'polypeptide(L)'
;MQSREAKQIVIDVELHHDYKHPDAKGHDDLNMLVINQGKHHHSFAKCGTNDGPHTITWRLTGNASEGEFCGLDEKDNPGFCWLIRQPNGKVFQKLRVNDKTISIENHHHHQDTEGHWHYQLFARVNGQVYGVPLTFACGFAMSTNPSIKNT
;
A
#
# COMPACT_ATOMS: atom_id res chain seq x y z
N MET A 1 -6.60 32.49 -10.65
CA MET A 1 -5.70 31.59 -9.91
C MET A 1 -6.10 30.17 -10.32
N GLN A 2 -5.29 29.47 -11.12
CA GLN A 2 -5.61 28.08 -11.52
C GLN A 2 -5.27 27.16 -10.34
N SER A 3 -6.29 26.46 -9.81
CA SER A 3 -6.12 25.31 -8.92
C SER A 3 -5.22 24.29 -9.61
N ARG A 4 -4.10 23.87 -8.99
CA ARG A 4 -3.36 22.71 -9.49
C ARG A 4 -4.07 21.45 -9.05
N GLU A 5 -4.31 20.55 -9.99
CA GLU A 5 -5.10 19.35 -9.77
C GLU A 5 -4.46 18.43 -8.73
N ALA A 6 -5.32 17.74 -7.97
CA ALA A 6 -4.93 16.69 -7.05
C ALA A 6 -4.05 15.64 -7.77
N LYS A 7 -2.85 15.38 -7.26
CA LYS A 7 -1.99 14.34 -7.85
C LYS A 7 -2.59 12.97 -7.58
N GLN A 8 -2.75 12.20 -8.66
CA GLN A 8 -3.06 10.77 -8.61
C GLN A 8 -1.74 10.00 -8.66
N ILE A 9 -1.40 9.29 -7.58
CA ILE A 9 -0.24 8.41 -7.51
C ILE A 9 -0.74 6.97 -7.60
N VAL A 10 -0.34 6.28 -8.66
CA VAL A 10 -0.64 4.85 -8.84
C VAL A 10 0.63 4.06 -8.52
N ILE A 11 0.47 3.06 -7.67
CA ILE A 11 1.53 2.19 -7.17
C ILE A 11 1.13 0.76 -7.55
N ASP A 12 1.91 0.16 -8.44
CA ASP A 12 1.64 -1.19 -8.92
C ASP A 12 2.01 -2.24 -7.85
N VAL A 13 1.22 -3.30 -7.75
CA VAL A 13 1.36 -4.40 -6.79
C VAL A 13 1.27 -5.72 -7.55
N GLU A 14 2.30 -6.56 -7.41
CA GLU A 14 2.48 -7.80 -8.16
C GLU A 14 2.82 -8.95 -7.20
N LEU A 15 2.78 -10.19 -7.67
CA LEU A 15 3.35 -11.32 -6.93
C LEU A 15 4.85 -11.42 -7.22
N HIS A 16 5.64 -11.84 -6.22
CA HIS A 16 7.07 -12.04 -6.39
C HIS A 16 7.41 -13.12 -7.43
N HIS A 17 6.60 -14.18 -7.47
CA HIS A 17 6.69 -15.25 -8.44
C HIS A 17 5.36 -15.45 -9.17
N ASP A 18 5.40 -16.05 -10.36
CA ASP A 18 4.17 -16.40 -11.08
C ASP A 18 3.49 -17.60 -10.43
N TYR A 19 2.25 -17.40 -9.96
CA TYR A 19 1.43 -18.46 -9.36
C TYR A 19 1.04 -19.55 -10.38
N LYS A 20 1.09 -19.25 -11.70
CA LYS A 20 0.79 -20.21 -12.77
C LYS A 20 1.92 -21.22 -13.00
N HIS A 21 3.12 -20.92 -12.47
CA HIS A 21 4.29 -21.77 -12.54
C HIS A 21 4.86 -21.96 -11.12
N PRO A 22 4.14 -22.71 -10.25
CA PRO A 22 4.67 -23.02 -8.93
C PRO A 22 6.01 -23.75 -9.09
N ASP A 23 6.89 -23.59 -8.11
CA ASP A 23 8.22 -24.21 -8.15
C ASP A 23 8.13 -25.73 -8.37
N ALA A 24 9.26 -26.39 -8.63
CA ALA A 24 9.30 -27.85 -8.86
C ALA A 24 8.75 -28.70 -7.70
N LYS A 25 8.39 -28.07 -6.56
CA LYS A 25 7.78 -28.69 -5.38
C LYS A 25 6.30 -28.29 -5.18
N GLY A 26 5.73 -27.46 -6.05
CA GLY A 26 4.31 -27.07 -6.00
C GLY A 26 3.98 -26.04 -4.92
N HIS A 27 4.96 -25.41 -4.28
CA HIS A 27 4.72 -24.50 -3.15
C HIS A 27 4.66 -23.04 -3.63
N ASP A 28 3.45 -22.55 -3.83
CA ASP A 28 3.17 -21.11 -3.95
C ASP A 28 3.03 -20.43 -2.57
N ASP A 29 3.12 -21.21 -1.48
CA ASP A 29 2.96 -20.77 -0.09
C ASP A 29 4.01 -19.73 0.36
N LEU A 30 5.13 -19.61 -0.38
CA LEU A 30 6.20 -18.65 -0.12
C LEU A 30 6.11 -17.39 -0.98
N ASN A 31 5.15 -17.32 -1.89
CA ASN A 31 4.95 -16.16 -2.73
C ASN A 31 4.38 -15.01 -1.90
N MET A 32 4.59 -13.80 -2.38
CA MET A 32 4.32 -12.59 -1.60
C MET A 32 4.01 -11.42 -2.51
N LEU A 33 3.26 -10.45 -1.98
CA LEU A 33 3.00 -9.21 -2.70
C LEU A 33 4.24 -8.33 -2.68
N VAL A 34 4.61 -7.83 -3.86
CA VAL A 34 5.69 -6.88 -4.08
C VAL A 34 5.10 -5.56 -4.54
N ILE A 35 5.34 -4.52 -3.74
CA ILE A 35 4.90 -3.15 -4.06
C ILE A 35 5.96 -2.47 -4.93
N ASN A 36 5.55 -2.01 -6.10
CA ASN A 36 6.31 -1.15 -7.01
C ASN A 36 7.74 -1.66 -7.25
N GLN A 37 7.86 -2.95 -7.55
CA GLN A 37 9.15 -3.62 -7.78
C GLN A 37 10.15 -3.44 -6.61
N GLY A 38 9.64 -3.44 -5.38
CA GLY A 38 10.43 -3.25 -4.17
C GLY A 38 10.62 -1.79 -3.75
N LYS A 39 10.13 -0.80 -4.51
CA LYS A 39 10.14 0.62 -4.12
C LYS A 39 8.91 0.96 -3.27
N HIS A 40 8.82 0.32 -2.10
CA HIS A 40 7.67 0.34 -1.19
C HIS A 40 7.70 1.49 -0.16
N HIS A 41 8.71 2.37 -0.22
CA HIS A 41 8.78 3.59 0.58
C HIS A 41 8.42 4.80 -0.29
N HIS A 42 7.33 5.48 0.07
CA HIS A 42 6.82 6.63 -0.67
C HIS A 42 6.89 7.88 0.19
N SER A 43 7.55 8.92 -0.31
CA SER A 43 7.62 10.23 0.35
C SER A 43 6.80 11.25 -0.42
N PHE A 44 6.04 12.08 0.31
CA PHE A 44 5.18 13.12 -0.24
C PHE A 44 5.56 14.45 0.37
N ALA A 45 5.80 15.43 -0.51
CA ALA A 45 5.93 16.82 -0.12
C ALA A 45 4.54 17.41 0.17
N LYS A 46 4.49 18.50 0.94
CA LYS A 46 3.27 19.26 1.19
C LYS A 46 2.57 19.63 -0.12
N CYS A 47 1.26 19.43 -0.15
CA CYS A 47 0.38 20.02 -1.15
C CYS A 47 0.44 21.55 -1.05
N GLY A 48 0.40 22.25 -2.18
CA GLY A 48 0.24 23.70 -2.17
C GLY A 48 -1.07 24.13 -1.50
N THR A 49 -1.14 25.38 -1.05
CA THR A 49 -2.30 25.94 -0.35
C THR A 49 -3.62 25.83 -1.13
N ASN A 50 -3.55 25.71 -2.46
CA ASN A 50 -4.72 25.60 -3.35
C ASN A 50 -4.79 24.24 -4.06
N ASP A 51 -3.92 23.31 -3.71
CA ASP A 51 -3.88 21.99 -4.35
C ASP A 51 -4.86 21.06 -3.62
N GLY A 52 -5.45 20.11 -4.34
CA GLY A 52 -6.21 19.03 -3.71
C GLY A 52 -5.29 18.03 -2.98
N PRO A 53 -5.84 17.19 -2.07
CA PRO A 53 -5.07 16.12 -1.43
C PRO A 53 -4.56 15.13 -2.49
N HIS A 54 -3.41 14.51 -2.23
CA HIS A 54 -2.90 13.47 -3.10
C HIS A 54 -3.74 12.20 -2.94
N THR A 55 -4.10 11.53 -4.02
CA THR A 55 -4.71 10.19 -3.95
C THR A 55 -3.64 9.15 -4.22
N ILE A 56 -3.40 8.29 -3.25
CA ILE A 56 -2.50 7.15 -3.38
C ILE A 56 -3.37 5.94 -3.71
N THR A 57 -3.07 5.25 -4.82
CA THR A 57 -3.79 4.06 -5.27
C THR A 57 -2.82 2.91 -5.46
N TRP A 58 -2.98 1.85 -4.68
CA TRP A 58 -2.36 0.56 -4.95
C TRP A 58 -3.21 -0.20 -5.95
N ARG A 59 -2.60 -0.77 -7.00
CA ARG A 59 -3.29 -1.48 -8.07
C ARG A 59 -2.64 -2.82 -8.32
N LEU A 60 -3.44 -3.89 -8.36
CA LEU A 60 -2.95 -5.21 -8.77
C LEU A 60 -2.61 -5.21 -10.26
N THR A 61 -1.39 -5.60 -10.59
CA THR A 61 -0.85 -5.66 -11.96
C THR A 61 -0.09 -6.97 -12.20
N GLY A 62 0.40 -7.15 -13.43
CA GLY A 62 1.23 -8.30 -13.79
C GLY A 62 0.56 -9.63 -13.47
N ASN A 63 1.33 -10.51 -12.81
CA ASN A 63 0.89 -11.82 -12.33
C ASN A 63 -0.11 -11.75 -11.14
N ALA A 64 -0.41 -10.58 -10.58
CA ALA A 64 -1.48 -10.41 -9.59
C ALA A 64 -2.77 -9.84 -10.19
N SER A 65 -2.79 -9.49 -11.49
CA SER A 65 -3.88 -8.74 -12.13
C SER A 65 -5.22 -9.48 -12.23
N GLU A 66 -5.21 -10.80 -12.08
CA GLU A 66 -6.40 -11.65 -12.00
C GLU A 66 -6.98 -11.75 -10.59
N GLY A 67 -6.27 -11.26 -9.57
CA GLY A 67 -6.72 -11.28 -8.19
C GLY A 67 -7.55 -10.07 -7.78
N GLU A 68 -7.84 -10.02 -6.48
CA GLU A 68 -8.55 -8.95 -5.80
C GLU A 68 -7.87 -8.60 -4.47
N PHE A 69 -7.94 -7.34 -4.04
CA PHE A 69 -7.58 -6.97 -2.68
C PHE A 69 -8.62 -7.53 -1.70
N CYS A 70 -8.16 -7.96 -0.53
CA CYS A 70 -9.05 -8.38 0.55
C CYS A 70 -9.95 -7.22 1.03
N GLY A 71 -11.10 -7.54 1.64
CA GLY A 71 -11.98 -6.53 2.23
C GLY A 71 -11.29 -5.73 3.33
N LEU A 72 -11.68 -4.46 3.54
CA LEU A 72 -11.09 -3.61 4.59
C LEU A 72 -11.46 -4.07 6.01
N ASP A 73 -12.56 -4.81 6.14
CA ASP A 73 -13.12 -5.35 7.37
C ASP A 73 -12.80 -6.84 7.59
N GLU A 74 -12.02 -7.46 6.70
CA GLU A 74 -11.54 -8.83 6.91
C GLU A 74 -10.67 -8.90 8.18
N LYS A 75 -11.04 -9.77 9.12
CA LYS A 75 -10.48 -9.83 10.47
C LYS A 75 -8.98 -10.15 10.49
N ASP A 76 -8.57 -11.14 9.70
CA ASP A 76 -7.21 -11.69 9.79
C ASP A 76 -6.29 -11.14 8.68
N ASN A 77 -6.85 -10.78 7.53
CA ASN A 77 -6.11 -10.29 6.36
C ASN A 77 -6.83 -9.10 5.70
N PRO A 78 -6.96 -7.94 6.37
CA PRO A 78 -7.61 -6.78 5.79
C PRO A 78 -6.84 -6.29 4.56
N GLY A 79 -7.53 -5.87 3.49
CA GLY A 79 -6.84 -5.40 2.28
C GLY A 79 -5.81 -4.28 2.53
N PHE A 80 -6.05 -3.47 3.57
CA PHE A 80 -5.11 -2.46 4.05
C PHE A 80 -5.13 -2.38 5.58
N CYS A 81 -3.96 -2.34 6.21
CA CYS A 81 -3.84 -1.97 7.62
C CYS A 81 -2.62 -1.09 7.89
N TRP A 82 -2.76 -0.17 8.85
CA TRP A 82 -1.63 0.57 9.41
C TRP A 82 -0.88 -0.30 10.42
N LEU A 83 0.43 -0.31 10.32
CA LEU A 83 1.32 -1.03 11.24
C LEU A 83 1.88 -0.08 12.28
N ILE A 84 2.04 -0.57 13.50
CA ILE A 84 2.72 0.09 14.64
C ILE A 84 1.97 1.33 15.16
N ARG A 85 1.76 2.34 14.29
CA ARG A 85 1.14 3.62 14.62
C ARG A 85 0.12 3.99 13.55
N GLN A 86 -1.11 4.20 13.98
CA GLN A 86 -2.15 4.76 13.11
C GLN A 86 -1.94 6.28 12.94
N PRO A 87 -2.04 6.82 11.72
CA PRO A 87 -2.07 8.25 11.50
C PRO A 87 -3.30 8.89 12.14
N ASN A 88 -3.22 10.20 12.42
CA ASN A 88 -4.43 10.93 12.79
C ASN A 88 -5.43 10.93 11.61
N GLY A 89 -6.72 11.01 11.90
CA GLY A 89 -7.77 11.00 10.87
C GLY A 89 -7.77 12.22 9.94
N LYS A 90 -6.91 13.21 10.17
CA LYS A 90 -6.74 14.36 9.28
C LYS A 90 -5.72 14.08 8.18
N VAL A 91 -4.68 13.27 8.43
CA VAL A 91 -3.62 12.98 7.44
C VAL A 91 -4.15 12.12 6.32
N PHE A 92 -4.82 11.01 6.64
CA PHE A 92 -5.34 10.10 5.63
C PHE A 92 -6.84 9.92 5.75
N GLN A 93 -7.53 10.04 4.62
CA GLN A 93 -8.99 10.01 4.56
C GLN A 93 -9.47 9.19 3.37
N LYS A 94 -10.76 8.81 3.42
CA LYS A 94 -11.47 8.14 2.32
C LYS A 94 -10.74 6.89 1.79
N LEU A 95 -10.22 6.07 2.71
CA LEU A 95 -9.71 4.74 2.38
C LEU A 95 -10.85 3.94 1.74
N ARG A 96 -10.62 3.43 0.54
CA ARG A 96 -11.57 2.67 -0.24
C ARG A 96 -10.88 1.47 -0.87
N VAL A 97 -11.59 0.36 -0.92
CA VAL A 97 -11.19 -0.83 -1.67
C VAL A 97 -12.19 -1.05 -2.80
N ASN A 98 -11.66 -1.49 -3.92
CA ASN A 98 -12.35 -2.09 -5.04
C ASN A 98 -11.51 -3.31 -5.43
N ASP A 99 -12.09 -4.28 -6.13
CA ASP A 99 -11.48 -5.58 -6.42
C ASP A 99 -9.98 -5.44 -6.75
N LYS A 100 -9.61 -4.61 -7.73
CA LYS A 100 -8.20 -4.48 -8.16
C LYS A 100 -7.43 -3.31 -7.57
N THR A 101 -8.06 -2.46 -6.76
CA THR A 101 -7.43 -1.23 -6.29
C THR A 101 -7.79 -0.87 -4.85
N ILE A 102 -6.81 -0.46 -4.06
CA ILE A 102 -7.02 0.26 -2.81
C ILE A 102 -6.59 1.70 -3.00
N SER A 103 -7.40 2.66 -2.59
CA SER A 103 -7.04 4.09 -2.65
C SER A 103 -7.23 4.78 -1.31
N ILE A 104 -6.39 5.76 -1.02
CA ILE A 104 -6.51 6.63 0.15
C ILE A 104 -6.10 8.06 -0.21
N GLU A 105 -6.78 9.05 0.36
CA GLU A 105 -6.41 10.46 0.22
C GLU A 105 -5.39 10.83 1.29
N ASN A 106 -4.25 11.41 0.90
CA ASN A 106 -3.23 11.99 1.75
C ASN A 106 -3.37 13.52 1.76
N HIS A 107 -3.86 14.06 2.87
CA HIS A 107 -4.13 15.48 3.13
C HIS A 107 -2.90 16.15 3.76
N HIS A 108 -1.79 16.15 3.04
CA HIS A 108 -0.55 16.73 3.53
C HIS A 108 -0.45 18.24 3.24
N HIS A 109 -1.24 19.07 3.92
CA HIS A 109 -1.25 20.54 3.72
C HIS A 109 -0.47 21.33 4.76
N HIS A 110 -0.17 20.72 5.91
CA HIS A 110 0.32 21.42 7.10
C HIS A 110 1.42 20.60 7.79
N GLN A 111 2.18 21.25 8.66
CA GLN A 111 3.26 20.60 9.40
C GLN A 111 2.75 19.53 10.39
N ASP A 112 1.53 19.69 10.92
CA ASP A 112 0.91 18.71 11.83
C ASP A 112 0.45 17.42 11.12
N THR A 113 0.57 17.35 9.79
CA THR A 113 0.37 16.14 8.99
C THR A 113 1.67 15.54 8.46
N GLU A 114 2.83 16.01 8.95
CA GLU A 114 4.13 15.34 8.78
C GLU A 114 4.21 14.06 9.64
N GLY A 115 4.97 13.09 9.15
CA GLY A 115 5.15 11.84 9.86
C GLY A 115 5.59 10.70 8.96
N HIS A 116 5.71 9.52 9.56
CA HIS A 116 6.13 8.29 8.90
C HIS A 116 5.27 7.15 9.42
N TRP A 117 4.60 6.46 8.50
CA TRP A 117 3.66 5.39 8.80
C TRP A 117 3.98 4.16 7.96
N HIS A 118 3.94 3.00 8.61
CA HIS A 118 4.10 1.72 7.95
C HIS A 118 2.74 1.09 7.70
N TYR A 119 2.59 0.32 6.64
CA TYR A 119 1.34 -0.33 6.29
C TYR A 119 1.58 -1.73 5.72
N GLN A 120 0.53 -2.52 5.68
CA GLN A 120 0.51 -3.82 5.02
C GLN A 120 -0.69 -3.90 4.07
N LEU A 121 -0.52 -4.68 3.00
CA LEU A 121 -1.59 -4.99 2.04
C LEU A 121 -1.77 -6.51 1.98
N PHE A 122 -3.01 -6.93 1.73
CA PHE A 122 -3.38 -8.30 1.48
C PHE A 122 -4.26 -8.40 0.24
N ALA A 123 -3.99 -9.39 -0.60
CA ALA A 123 -4.76 -9.66 -1.80
C ALA A 123 -4.96 -11.16 -1.98
N ARG A 124 -6.09 -11.53 -2.55
CA ARG A 124 -6.44 -12.89 -2.93
C ARG A 124 -6.18 -13.07 -4.42
N VAL A 125 -5.28 -13.99 -4.76
CA VAL A 125 -4.99 -14.38 -6.15
C VAL A 125 -5.23 -15.88 -6.25
N ASN A 126 -6.04 -16.31 -7.22
CA ASN A 126 -6.39 -17.74 -7.40
C ASN A 126 -6.93 -18.41 -6.12
N GLY A 127 -7.70 -17.69 -5.31
CA GLY A 127 -8.28 -18.19 -4.05
C GLY A 127 -7.33 -18.21 -2.86
N GLN A 128 -6.04 -17.98 -3.06
CA GLN A 128 -5.03 -17.92 -2.00
C GLN A 128 -4.76 -16.46 -1.59
N VAL A 129 -4.59 -16.21 -0.30
CA VAL A 129 -4.29 -14.87 0.22
C VAL A 129 -2.78 -14.68 0.35
N TYR A 130 -2.27 -13.59 -0.22
CA TYR A 130 -0.88 -13.17 -0.13
C TYR A 130 -0.80 -11.81 0.55
N GLY A 131 0.16 -11.68 1.45
CA GLY A 131 0.49 -10.42 2.11
C GLY A 131 1.80 -9.85 1.57
N VAL A 132 2.01 -8.57 1.82
CA VAL A 132 3.36 -7.99 1.74
C VAL A 132 4.16 -8.52 2.93
N PRO A 133 5.41 -9.01 2.73
CA PRO A 133 6.19 -9.59 3.82
C PRO A 133 6.52 -8.51 4.86
N LEU A 134 6.44 -8.88 6.14
CA LEU A 134 6.86 -8.02 7.23
C LEU A 134 8.25 -8.41 7.71
N THR A 135 9.10 -7.41 7.91
CA THR A 135 10.36 -7.56 8.63
C THR A 135 10.19 -7.04 10.05
N PHE A 136 10.37 -7.93 11.03
CA PHE A 136 10.46 -7.57 12.44
C PHE A 136 11.93 -7.62 12.85
N ALA A 137 12.52 -6.45 13.09
CA ALA A 137 13.91 -6.35 13.53
C ALA A 137 13.98 -5.86 14.99
N CYS A 138 14.88 -6.43 15.79
CA CYS A 138 15.16 -5.97 17.15
C CYS A 138 16.12 -4.76 17.12
N GLY A 139 15.66 -3.58 16.69
CA GLY A 139 16.46 -2.33 16.68
C GLY A 139 15.95 -1.26 15.71
N PHE A 140 16.48 -0.03 15.84
CA PHE A 140 16.08 1.15 15.02
C PHE A 140 16.47 1.08 13.54
N ALA A 141 17.27 0.10 13.13
CA ALA A 141 17.75 -0.03 11.78
C ALA A 141 17.12 -1.28 11.14
N MET A 142 16.58 -1.11 9.92
CA MET A 142 16.22 -2.17 8.95
C MET A 142 14.75 -2.64 8.88
N SER A 143 13.76 -1.87 9.33
CA SER A 143 12.36 -2.17 8.93
C SER A 143 12.16 -1.82 7.46
N THR A 144 12.21 -2.83 6.58
CA THR A 144 11.87 -2.75 5.14
C THR A 144 10.35 -2.85 4.90
N ASN A 145 9.55 -2.51 5.91
CA ASN A 145 8.10 -2.55 5.78
C ASN A 145 7.63 -1.37 4.90
N PRO A 146 6.64 -1.59 4.02
CA PRO A 146 6.06 -0.52 3.21
C PRO A 146 5.70 0.69 4.04
N SER A 147 5.97 1.88 3.51
CA SER A 147 5.74 3.10 4.29
C SER A 147 5.38 4.30 3.47
N ILE A 148 4.56 5.17 4.07
CA ILE A 148 4.29 6.52 3.59
C ILE A 148 4.95 7.51 4.54
N LYS A 149 5.70 8.47 3.98
CA LYS A 149 6.33 9.57 4.71
C LYS A 149 5.84 10.91 4.16
N ASN A 150 5.40 11.78 5.06
CA ASN A 150 5.09 13.17 4.75
C ASN A 150 6.22 14.05 5.30
N THR A 151 6.77 14.92 4.45
CA THR A 151 7.94 15.78 4.74
C THR A 151 7.68 17.24 4.38
#